data_AF-A0A8C0ZZE0-F1
#
_entry.id   AF-A0A8C0ZZE0-F1
#
_cell.length_a   1.000
_cell.length_b   1.000
_cell.length_c   1.000
_cell.angle_alpha   90.00
_cell.angle_beta   90.00
_cell.angle_gamma   90.00
#
_symmetry.space_group_name_H-M   'P 1'
#
loop_
_entity.id
_entity.type
_entity.pdbx_description
1 polymer ?
#
loop_
_entity_poly.entity_id
_entity_poly.type
_entity_poly.pdbx_seq_one_letter_code
_entity_poly.pdbx_strand_id
1 'polypeptide(L)'
;MYSEIQRERADIGGLMARPEYGEWNPELIKPKKLLNPVKASRSHQELHRELLMNHRRGLGVDSKPELQRVLEHRRRNQLIKKKKEELEAKRLQCPFEQELLRRQQRLNQVGEDTRAQPELPWLCPGPGRSMGTRDMGSRIHHWSTV
;
A
#
# COMPACT_ATOMS: atom_id res chain seq x y z
N MET A 1 3.84 3.82 -31.30
CA MET A 1 4.68 2.70 -31.78
C MET A 1 3.82 1.45 -31.79
N TYR A 2 3.33 0.84 -32.86
CA TYR A 2 3.35 1.01 -34.32
C TYR A 2 1.93 0.56 -34.77
N SER A 3 1.10 1.49 -35.24
CA SER A 3 0.53 1.58 -36.60
C SER A 3 -0.41 0.45 -37.04
N GLU A 4 -1.69 0.83 -37.15
CA GLU A 4 -2.73 0.28 -38.04
C GLU A 4 -2.17 -0.30 -39.33
N ILE A 5 -2.47 -1.58 -39.56
CA ILE A 5 -2.47 -2.15 -40.90
C ILE A 5 -3.77 -2.94 -41.02
N GLN A 6 -4.87 -2.20 -41.19
CA GLN A 6 -6.00 -2.69 -41.97
C GLN A 6 -5.51 -2.79 -43.43
N ARG A 7 -4.90 -3.93 -43.78
CA ARG A 7 -4.63 -4.23 -45.19
C ARG A 7 -5.91 -4.79 -45.78
N GLU A 8 -6.64 -3.91 -46.46
CA GLU A 8 -7.57 -4.25 -47.53
C GLU A 8 -7.10 -5.49 -48.29
N ARG A 9 -8.01 -6.44 -48.44
CA ARG A 9 -7.89 -7.50 -49.44
C ARG A 9 -8.07 -6.85 -50.81
N ALA A 10 -7.00 -6.32 -51.37
CA ALA A 10 -6.97 -6.08 -52.81
C ALA A 10 -6.92 -7.46 -53.49
N ASP A 11 -7.95 -7.78 -54.26
CA ASP A 11 -7.97 -8.89 -55.21
C ASP A 11 -6.94 -8.65 -56.31
N ILE A 12 -5.66 -8.95 -56.03
CA ILE A 12 -4.57 -8.95 -57.00
C ILE A 12 -4.60 -10.30 -57.75
N GLY A 13 -5.78 -10.70 -58.25
CA GLY A 13 -5.98 -11.96 -58.97
C GLY A 13 -6.06 -11.80 -60.50
N GLY A 14 -6.15 -10.58 -61.02
CA GLY A 14 -6.65 -10.32 -62.37
C GLY A 14 -5.66 -9.86 -63.44
N LEU A 15 -4.38 -9.55 -63.14
CA LEU A 15 -3.55 -8.75 -64.07
C LEU A 15 -2.12 -9.25 -64.37
N MET A 16 -1.85 -10.55 -64.33
CA MET A 16 -0.62 -11.09 -64.92
C MET A 16 -0.96 -11.93 -66.15
N ALA A 17 -0.72 -11.35 -67.32
CA ALA A 17 -0.71 -12.06 -68.60
C ALA A 17 0.13 -13.33 -68.44
N ARG A 18 -0.51 -14.48 -68.65
CA ARG A 18 0.11 -15.80 -68.61
C ARG A 18 1.30 -15.80 -69.58
N PRO A 19 2.55 -15.98 -69.11
CA PRO A 19 3.67 -16.11 -70.02
C PRO A 19 3.46 -17.39 -70.83
N GLU A 20 3.24 -17.26 -72.14
CA GLU A 20 3.37 -18.39 -73.05
C GLU A 20 4.86 -18.72 -73.17
N TYR A 21 5.39 -19.47 -72.20
CA TYR A 21 6.69 -20.11 -72.34
C TYR A 21 6.47 -21.47 -72.98
N GLY A 22 6.93 -21.56 -74.22
CA GLY A 22 6.97 -22.77 -75.01
C GLY A 22 7.65 -23.92 -74.27
N GLU A 23 7.19 -25.11 -74.65
CA GLU A 23 7.96 -26.33 -74.75
C GLU A 23 9.05 -26.54 -73.70
N TRP A 24 8.63 -27.23 -72.65
CA TRP A 24 9.46 -28.01 -71.76
C TRP A 24 10.72 -28.54 -72.44
N ASN A 25 11.88 -27.96 -72.13
CA ASN A 25 13.14 -28.64 -72.34
C ASN A 25 13.26 -29.74 -71.24
N PRO A 26 13.20 -31.04 -71.58
CA PRO A 26 13.20 -32.12 -70.60
C PRO A 26 14.55 -32.29 -69.89
N GLU A 27 15.61 -31.63 -70.36
CA GLU A 27 16.96 -31.68 -69.77
C GLU A 27 17.20 -30.63 -68.68
N LEU A 28 16.28 -29.67 -68.48
CA LEU A 28 16.44 -28.62 -67.48
C LEU A 28 16.05 -29.12 -66.07
N ILE A 29 16.99 -29.10 -65.12
CA ILE A 29 16.73 -29.44 -63.71
C ILE A 29 15.72 -28.44 -63.13
N LYS A 30 14.53 -28.93 -62.78
CA LYS A 30 13.50 -28.10 -62.17
C LYS A 30 13.75 -27.97 -60.67
N PRO A 31 13.71 -26.74 -60.11
CA PRO A 31 13.80 -26.58 -58.68
C PRO A 31 12.63 -27.31 -58.00
N LYS A 32 12.96 -28.27 -57.15
CA LYS A 32 11.96 -29.01 -56.35
C LYS A 32 11.41 -28.07 -55.28
N LYS A 33 10.09 -27.90 -55.25
CA LYS A 33 9.42 -27.16 -54.16
C LYS A 33 9.56 -27.97 -52.88
N LEU A 34 10.49 -27.57 -52.03
CA LEU A 34 10.66 -28.18 -50.71
C LEU A 34 9.49 -27.76 -49.82
N LEU A 35 8.94 -28.73 -49.09
CA LEU A 35 7.93 -28.46 -48.07
C LEU A 35 8.61 -27.80 -46.88
N ASN A 36 8.08 -26.67 -46.43
CA ASN A 36 8.59 -26.00 -45.24
C ASN A 36 8.34 -26.93 -44.03
N PRO A 37 9.37 -27.41 -43.31
CA PRO A 37 9.20 -28.35 -42.20
C PRO A 37 8.29 -27.82 -41.08
N VAL A 38 8.29 -26.50 -40.85
CA VAL A 38 7.41 -25.81 -39.90
C VAL A 38 5.94 -25.88 -40.35
N LYS A 39 5.71 -25.84 -41.67
CA LYS A 39 4.37 -25.97 -42.26
C LYS A 39 3.98 -27.43 -42.55
N ALA A 40 4.93 -28.34 -42.63
CA ALA A 40 4.66 -29.77 -42.78
C ALA A 40 4.21 -30.41 -41.46
N SER A 41 4.74 -29.94 -40.33
CA SER A 41 4.36 -30.45 -39.00
C SER A 41 3.05 -29.82 -38.50
N ARG A 42 1.97 -30.60 -38.48
CA ARG A 42 0.68 -30.19 -37.90
C ARG A 42 0.79 -29.84 -36.42
N SER A 43 1.50 -30.66 -35.65
CA SER A 43 1.71 -30.46 -34.22
C SER A 43 2.38 -29.11 -33.90
N HIS A 44 3.37 -28.71 -34.69
CA HIS A 44 4.04 -27.43 -34.50
C HIS A 44 3.10 -26.24 -34.76
N GLN A 45 2.27 -26.33 -35.80
CA GLN A 45 1.28 -25.29 -36.11
C GLN A 45 0.20 -25.18 -35.04
N GLU A 46 -0.24 -26.32 -34.51
CA GLU A 46 -1.24 -26.40 -33.46
C GLU A 46 -0.73 -25.76 -32.17
N LEU A 47 0.50 -26.09 -31.77
CA LEU A 47 1.17 -25.43 -30.65
C LEU A 47 1.29 -23.92 -30.86
N HIS A 48 1.71 -23.46 -32.04
CA HIS A 48 1.79 -22.03 -32.36
C HIS A 48 0.43 -21.34 -32.23
N ARG A 49 -0.64 -21.99 -32.70
CA ARG A 49 -2.01 -21.49 -32.59
C ARG A 49 -2.45 -21.41 -31.13
N GLU A 50 -2.19 -22.44 -30.33
CA GLU A 50 -2.54 -22.48 -28.91
C GLU A 50 -1.80 -21.40 -28.12
N LEU A 51 -0.49 -21.22 -28.35
CA LEU A 51 0.32 -20.19 -27.71
C LEU A 51 -0.23 -18.78 -28.00
N LEU A 52 -0.60 -18.50 -29.26
CA LEU A 52 -1.24 -17.23 -29.62
C LEU A 52 -2.61 -17.06 -28.96
N MET A 53 -3.43 -18.10 -28.88
CA MET A 53 -4.75 -18.04 -28.24
C MET A 53 -4.64 -17.83 -26.73
N ASN A 54 -3.67 -18.48 -26.08
CA ASN A 54 -3.39 -18.34 -24.65
C ASN A 54 -2.92 -16.93 -24.30
N HIS A 55 -2.00 -16.38 -25.11
CA HIS A 55 -1.54 -15.00 -24.98
C HIS A 55 -2.70 -13.99 -25.17
N ARG A 56 -3.53 -14.17 -26.20
CA ARG A 56 -4.72 -13.32 -26.43
C ARG A 56 -5.75 -13.41 -25.31
N ARG A 57 -5.86 -14.56 -24.64
CA ARG A 57 -6.77 -14.78 -23.52
C ARG A 57 -6.20 -14.35 -22.16
N GLY A 58 -4.97 -13.83 -22.12
CA GLY A 58 -4.30 -13.48 -20.86
C GLY A 58 -3.98 -14.70 -19.98
N LEU A 59 -4.15 -15.91 -20.51
CA LEU A 59 -3.68 -17.16 -19.93
C LEU A 59 -2.25 -17.36 -20.38
N GLY A 60 -1.37 -16.40 -20.09
CA GLY A 60 0.02 -16.57 -20.45
C GLY A 60 0.59 -17.79 -19.74
N VAL A 61 1.61 -18.40 -20.35
CA VAL A 61 2.54 -19.31 -19.66
C VAL A 61 3.40 -18.46 -18.71
N ASP A 62 2.73 -17.64 -17.90
CA ASP A 62 3.28 -16.53 -17.17
C ASP A 62 3.67 -17.04 -15.80
N SER A 63 4.83 -17.71 -15.74
CA SER A 63 5.72 -17.36 -14.64
C SER A 63 5.99 -15.88 -14.81
N LYS A 64 5.23 -15.03 -14.09
CA LYS A 64 5.39 -13.56 -14.10
C LYS A 64 6.89 -13.25 -14.16
N PRO A 65 7.35 -12.36 -15.06
CA PRO A 65 8.77 -12.03 -15.12
C PRO A 65 9.23 -11.65 -13.71
N GLU A 66 10.37 -12.18 -13.27
CA GLU A 66 10.88 -12.09 -11.88
C GLU A 66 10.63 -10.70 -11.26
N LEU A 67 10.93 -9.64 -12.03
CA LEU A 67 10.74 -8.26 -11.63
C LEU A 67 9.29 -7.92 -11.23
N GLN A 68 8.29 -8.36 -12.00
CA GLN A 68 6.89 -8.10 -11.69
C GLN A 68 6.45 -8.81 -10.41
N ARG A 69 6.94 -10.03 -10.15
CA ARG A 69 6.69 -10.74 -8.88
C ARG A 69 7.31 -10.00 -7.71
N VAL A 70 8.55 -9.55 -7.86
CA VAL A 70 9.27 -8.78 -6.83
C VAL A 70 8.55 -7.46 -6.53
N LEU A 71 8.09 -6.74 -7.56
CA LEU A 71 7.35 -5.49 -7.37
C LEU A 71 6.00 -5.69 -6.69
N GLU A 72 5.25 -6.72 -7.07
CA GLU A 72 4.01 -7.07 -6.39
C GLU A 72 4.24 -7.52 -4.94
N HIS A 73 5.26 -8.34 -4.70
CA HIS A 73 5.63 -8.80 -3.36
C HIS A 73 6.02 -7.61 -2.47
N ARG A 74 6.85 -6.68 -2.99
CA ARG A 74 7.22 -5.45 -2.29
C ARG A 74 5.98 -4.59 -1.97
N ARG A 75 5.05 -4.44 -2.91
CA ARG A 75 3.80 -3.71 -2.70
C ARG A 75 2.96 -4.35 -1.59
N ARG A 76 2.78 -5.68 -1.61
CA ARG A 76 2.06 -6.41 -0.55
C ARG A 76 2.73 -6.24 0.81
N ASN A 77 4.05 -6.38 0.88
CA ASN A 77 4.80 -6.26 2.13
C ASN A 77 4.70 -4.84 2.72
N GLN A 78 4.72 -3.80 1.89
CA GLN A 78 4.52 -2.42 2.35
C GLN A 78 3.13 -2.22 2.96
N LEU A 79 2.09 -2.75 2.33
CA LEU A 79 0.72 -2.68 2.87
C LEU A 79 0.60 -3.42 4.21
N ILE A 80 1.19 -4.60 4.32
CA ILE A 80 1.19 -5.39 5.56
C ILE A 80 1.93 -4.64 6.66
N LYS A 81 3.12 -4.10 6.37
CA LYS A 81 3.90 -3.31 7.33
C LYS A 81 3.10 -2.10 7.84
N LYS A 82 2.49 -1.33 6.94
CA LYS A 82 1.65 -0.19 7.30
C LYS A 82 0.46 -0.59 8.17
N LYS A 83 -0.25 -1.67 7.82
CA LYS A 83 -1.36 -2.19 8.64
C LYS A 83 -0.91 -2.64 10.02
N LYS A 84 0.27 -3.26 10.12
CA LYS A 84 0.83 -3.70 11.41
C LYS A 84 1.18 -2.50 12.30
N GLU A 85 1.84 -1.48 11.74
CA GLU A 85 2.16 -0.24 12.45
C GLU A 85 0.90 0.50 12.92
N GLU A 86 -0.13 0.58 12.08
CA GLU A 86 -1.42 1.18 12.45
C GLU A 86 -2.11 0.42 13.59
N LEU A 87 -2.11 -0.91 13.53
CA LEU A 87 -2.66 -1.76 14.58
C LEU A 87 -1.88 -1.60 15.88
N GLU A 88 -0.56 -1.51 15.82
CA GLU A 88 0.30 -1.30 16.98
C GLU A 88 0.09 0.08 17.61
N ALA A 89 -0.02 1.14 16.79
CA ALA A 89 -0.36 2.48 17.25
C ALA A 89 -1.74 2.52 17.95
N LYS A 90 -2.75 1.87 17.37
CA LYS A 90 -4.07 1.72 18.01
C LYS A 90 -3.98 0.93 19.32
N ARG A 91 -3.18 -0.14 19.35
CA ARG A 91 -2.95 -0.92 20.57
C ARG A 91 -2.27 -0.11 21.66
N LEU A 92 -1.42 0.87 21.34
CA LEU A 92 -0.79 1.76 22.30
C LEU A 92 -1.73 2.90 22.75
N GLN A 93 -2.67 3.31 21.89
CA GLN A 93 -3.75 4.25 22.25
C GLN A 93 -4.71 3.63 23.28
N CYS A 94 -5.11 2.35 23.12
CA CYS A 94 -6.07 1.70 24.03
C CYS A 94 -5.68 1.72 25.52
N PRO A 95 -4.43 1.44 25.95
CA PRO A 95 -4.00 1.57 27.34
C PRO A 95 -4.15 3.00 27.89
N PHE A 96 -3.83 4.01 27.08
CA PHE A 96 -3.98 5.41 27.47
C PHE A 96 -5.45 5.79 27.60
N GLU A 97 -6.30 5.36 26.67
CA GLU A 97 -7.76 5.53 26.74
C GLU A 97 -8.35 4.87 27.99
N GLN A 98 -7.90 3.66 28.33
CA GLN A 98 -8.32 2.97 29.56
C GLN A 98 -7.91 3.73 30.83
N GLU A 99 -6.69 4.26 30.87
CA GLU A 99 -6.22 5.04 32.01
C GLU A 99 -6.98 6.38 32.15
N LEU A 100 -7.34 7.00 31.02
CA LEU A 100 -8.16 8.21 30.99
C LEU A 100 -9.56 7.94 31.57
N LEU A 101 -10.18 6.82 31.18
CA LEU A 101 -11.47 6.40 31.72
C LEU A 101 -11.39 6.16 33.24
N ARG A 102 -10.33 5.49 33.71
CA ARG A 102 -10.10 5.28 35.15
C ARG A 102 -9.92 6.59 35.91
N ARG A 103 -9.29 7.61 35.32
CA ARG A 103 -9.17 8.95 35.92
C ARG A 103 -10.52 9.66 36.00
N GLN A 104 -11.32 9.59 34.93
CA GLN A 104 -12.66 10.17 34.91
C GLN A 104 -13.57 9.55 35.97
N GLN A 105 -13.53 8.21 36.12
CA GLN A 105 -14.29 7.50 37.14
C GLN A 105 -13.92 7.96 38.56
N ARG A 106 -12.62 8.09 38.85
CA ARG A 106 -12.14 8.61 40.14
C ARG A 106 -12.65 10.03 40.43
N LEU A 107 -12.60 10.92 39.45
CA LEU A 107 -13.10 12.30 39.60
C LEU A 107 -14.61 12.34 39.83
N ASN A 108 -15.38 11.51 39.14
CA ASN A 108 -16.83 11.44 39.34
C ASN A 108 -17.18 10.91 40.75
N GLN A 109 -16.45 9.91 41.26
CA GLN A 109 -16.63 9.41 42.62
C GLN A 109 -16.40 10.53 43.66
N VAL A 110 -15.29 11.27 43.52
CA VAL A 110 -14.96 12.36 44.44
C VAL A 110 -15.94 13.54 44.30
N GLY A 111 -16.43 13.82 43.09
CA GLY A 111 -17.43 14.85 42.83
C GLY A 111 -18.79 14.52 43.45
N GLU A 112 -19.18 13.25 43.45
CA GLU A 112 -20.39 12.75 44.13
C GLU A 112 -20.23 12.83 45.67
N ASP A 113 -19.07 12.43 46.22
CA ASP A 113 -18.78 12.55 47.66
C ASP A 113 -18.74 14.01 48.13
N THR A 114 -18.25 14.92 47.29
CA THR A 114 -18.23 16.37 47.58
C THR A 114 -19.63 16.99 47.47
N ARG A 115 -20.52 16.45 46.62
CA ARG A 115 -21.93 16.86 46.50
C ARG A 115 -22.85 16.25 47.56
N ALA A 116 -22.47 15.12 48.15
CA ALA A 116 -23.22 14.46 49.22
C ALA A 116 -22.89 15.03 50.62
N GLN A 117 -21.85 15.85 50.75
CA GLN A 117 -21.64 16.69 51.92
C GLN A 117 -22.59 17.90 51.83
N PRO A 118 -23.50 18.13 52.80
CA PRO A 118 -24.24 19.37 52.83
C PRO A 118 -23.23 20.51 53.00
N GLU A 119 -23.31 21.50 52.10
CA GLU A 119 -22.65 22.79 52.21
C GLU A 119 -22.83 23.30 53.65
N LEU A 120 -21.80 23.20 54.50
CA LEU A 120 -21.76 23.94 55.75
C LEU A 120 -21.18 25.32 55.42
N PRO A 121 -21.99 26.38 55.40
CA PRO A 121 -21.48 27.72 55.21
C PRO A 121 -20.66 28.09 56.46
N TRP A 122 -19.54 28.80 56.24
CA TRP A 122 -18.66 29.48 57.22
C TRP A 122 -18.01 28.63 58.34
N LEU A 123 -16.68 28.45 58.25
CA LEU A 123 -15.67 28.82 59.26
C LEU A 123 -14.33 28.10 59.00
N CYS A 124 -13.32 28.86 58.55
CA CYS A 124 -11.93 28.48 58.79
C CYS A 124 -11.59 28.88 60.23
N PRO A 125 -11.24 27.97 61.16
CA PRO A 125 -10.69 28.38 62.44
C PRO A 125 -9.21 28.71 62.22
N GLY A 126 -8.91 30.00 62.02
CA GLY A 126 -7.55 30.51 62.11
C GLY A 126 -7.04 30.35 63.54
N PRO A 127 -5.76 29.98 63.76
CA PRO A 127 -5.23 29.86 65.11
C PRO A 127 -5.12 31.25 65.74
N GLY A 128 -5.94 31.49 66.77
CA GLY A 128 -5.88 32.69 67.61
C GLY A 128 -4.53 32.77 68.32
N ARG A 129 -3.66 33.66 67.84
CA ARG A 129 -2.41 34.04 68.49
C ARG A 129 -2.75 35.11 69.54
N SER A 130 -2.67 34.72 70.82
CA SER A 130 -2.73 35.65 71.94
C SER A 130 -1.56 36.63 71.86
N MET A 131 -1.87 37.91 71.66
CA MET A 131 -0.91 39.01 71.80
C MET A 131 -0.78 39.31 73.30
N GLY A 132 0.17 38.62 73.95
CA GLY A 132 0.67 39.04 75.26
C GLY A 132 1.54 40.27 75.10
N THR A 133 1.15 41.37 75.72
CA THR A 133 2.00 42.56 75.86
C THR A 133 3.22 42.22 76.70
N ARG A 134 4.40 42.16 76.07
CA ARG A 134 5.67 42.40 76.76
C ARG A 134 6.53 43.29 75.88
N ASP A 135 6.44 44.56 76.24
CA ASP A 135 7.54 45.51 76.23
C ASP A 135 8.89 44.84 76.52
N MET A 136 9.93 45.25 75.77
CA MET A 136 11.29 45.56 76.24
C MET A 136 12.26 45.63 75.03
N GLY A 137 12.62 46.87 74.67
CA GLY A 137 14.03 47.24 74.49
C GLY A 137 14.77 46.90 73.19
N SER A 138 14.98 47.93 72.38
CA SER A 138 16.17 48.24 71.56
C SER A 138 17.26 47.17 71.39
N ARG A 139 17.55 46.80 70.14
CA ARG A 139 18.93 46.95 69.62
C ARG A 139 18.99 47.04 68.10
N ILE A 140 19.57 48.15 67.66
CA ILE A 140 19.86 48.53 66.29
C ILE A 140 21.17 47.84 65.84
N HIS A 141 21.37 47.80 64.51
CA HIS A 141 22.63 47.61 63.75
C HIS A 141 22.98 46.13 63.47
N HIS A 142 23.40 45.70 62.29
CA HIS A 142 23.65 46.31 60.98
C HIS A 142 23.83 45.12 60.02
N TRP A 143 23.54 45.28 58.73
CA TRP A 143 23.76 44.24 57.73
C TRP A 143 25.28 44.03 57.54
N SER A 144 25.72 42.78 57.42
CA SER A 144 27.03 42.48 56.84
C SER A 144 26.97 41.23 55.96
N THR A 145 27.29 41.50 54.71
CA THR A 145 27.64 40.64 53.58
C THR A 145 28.82 39.74 53.89
N VAL A 146 28.76 38.46 53.48
CA VAL A 146 29.77 37.75 52.66
C VAL A 146 29.03 36.74 51.79
#